data_AF-A0A7X3UE08-F1
#
_entry.id   AF-A0A7X3UE08-F1
#
_cell.length_a   1.000
_cell.length_b   1.000
_cell.length_c   1.000
_cell.angle_alpha   90.00
_cell.angle_beta   90.00
_cell.angle_gamma   90.00
#
_symmetry.space_group_name_H-M   'P 1'
#
loop_
_entity.id
_entity.type
_entity.pdbx_description
1 polymer ?
#
loop_
_entity_poly.entity_id
_entity_poly.type
_entity_poly.pdbx_seq_one_letter_code
_entity_poly.pdbx_strand_id
1 'polypeptide(L)'
;MNVRKPLKLANTMDIADTLAILKEAIAYYKTRQVEQTKREEIWSKRDVLILALNNEKEVLLTYFEQRFAERRASLEQFYNLLHKSVDSGNEIQLKTALTGILGIIQENPLSDFAEFRKNMANPNYKLEL
;
A
#
# COMPACT_ATOMS: atom_id res chain seq x y z
N MET A 1 -37.73 25.45 -72.35
CA MET A 1 -36.63 24.49 -72.56
C MET A 1 -35.35 25.15 -72.06
N ASN A 2 -34.92 24.84 -70.83
CA ASN A 2 -33.69 25.38 -70.26
C ASN A 2 -32.97 24.21 -69.56
N VAL A 3 -31.82 23.84 -70.11
CA VAL A 3 -31.15 22.56 -69.84
C VAL A 3 -30.37 22.66 -68.54
N ARG A 4 -30.70 21.81 -67.55
CA ARG A 4 -29.95 21.73 -66.29
C ARG A 4 -28.53 21.27 -66.59
N LYS A 5 -27.52 22.11 -66.31
CA LYS A 5 -26.10 21.71 -66.32
C LYS A 5 -25.88 20.60 -65.28
N PRO A 6 -25.18 19.50 -65.62
CA PRO A 6 -24.90 18.47 -64.63
C PRO A 6 -23.93 19.02 -63.58
N LEU A 7 -24.26 18.80 -62.30
CA LEU A 7 -23.36 19.00 -61.19
C LEU A 7 -22.15 18.09 -61.42
N LYS A 8 -20.98 18.66 -61.75
CA LYS A 8 -19.72 17.90 -61.68
C LYS A 8 -19.45 17.65 -60.19
N LEU A 9 -19.70 16.42 -59.74
CA LEU A 9 -19.14 15.89 -58.50
C LEU A 9 -17.63 15.81 -58.67
N ALA A 10 -16.95 16.94 -58.50
CA ALA A 10 -15.50 17.00 -58.38
C ALA A 10 -15.15 16.54 -56.96
N ASN A 11 -15.00 15.23 -56.79
CA ASN A 11 -14.21 14.61 -55.73
C ASN A 11 -13.99 13.14 -56.10
N THR A 12 -13.26 12.90 -57.18
CA THR A 12 -12.56 11.63 -57.34
C THR A 12 -11.24 11.79 -56.62
N MET A 13 -11.24 11.52 -55.30
CA MET A 13 -9.99 11.34 -54.58
C MET A 13 -9.19 10.26 -55.33
N ASP A 14 -7.93 10.53 -55.65
CA ASP A 14 -7.13 9.58 -56.40
C ASP A 14 -7.10 8.24 -55.64
N ILE A 15 -7.11 7.13 -56.36
CA ILE A 15 -7.08 5.79 -55.76
C ILE A 15 -5.80 5.66 -54.91
N ALA A 16 -4.71 6.31 -55.34
CA ALA A 16 -3.47 6.42 -54.58
C ALA A 16 -3.65 7.15 -53.24
N ASP A 17 -4.36 8.28 -53.22
CA ASP A 17 -4.65 9.06 -52.00
C ASP A 17 -5.54 8.27 -51.03
N THR A 18 -6.53 7.56 -51.57
CA THR A 18 -7.42 6.71 -50.78
C THR A 18 -6.67 5.54 -50.14
N LEU A 19 -5.74 4.94 -50.87
CA LEU A 19 -4.87 3.87 -50.36
C LEU A 19 -3.89 4.39 -49.30
N ALA A 20 -3.36 5.61 -49.45
CA ALA A 20 -2.49 6.24 -48.46
C ALA A 20 -3.23 6.48 -47.14
N ILE A 21 -4.46 7.02 -47.20
CA ILE A 21 -5.30 7.25 -46.03
C ILE A 21 -5.64 5.93 -45.32
N LEU A 22 -5.94 4.86 -46.07
CA LEU A 22 -6.19 3.55 -45.49
C LEU A 22 -4.96 2.96 -44.77
N LYS A 23 -3.76 3.12 -45.35
CA LYS A 23 -2.51 2.68 -44.71
C LYS A 23 -2.27 3.40 -43.39
N GLU A 24 -2.45 4.73 -43.38
CA GLU A 24 -2.30 5.53 -42.16
C GLU A 24 -3.36 5.20 -41.11
N ALA A 25 -4.61 4.97 -41.52
CA ALA A 25 -5.66 4.51 -40.61
C ALA A 25 -5.31 3.16 -39.97
N ILE A 26 -4.81 2.19 -40.75
CA ILE A 26 -4.36 0.89 -40.23
C ILE A 26 -3.19 1.06 -39.26
N ALA A 27 -2.21 1.89 -39.61
CA ALA A 27 -1.06 2.19 -38.74
C ALA A 27 -1.52 2.82 -37.42
N TYR A 28 -2.43 3.80 -37.48
CA TYR A 28 -3.05 4.40 -36.31
C TYR A 28 -3.77 3.35 -35.44
N TYR A 29 -4.61 2.49 -36.02
CA TYR A 29 -5.32 1.45 -35.26
C TYR A 29 -4.37 0.49 -34.56
N LYS A 30 -3.30 0.05 -35.23
CA LYS A 30 -2.26 -0.80 -34.63
C LYS A 30 -1.59 -0.11 -33.47
N THR A 31 -1.14 1.13 -33.65
CA THR A 31 -0.51 1.92 -32.59
C THR A 31 -1.46 2.13 -31.42
N ARG A 32 -2.73 2.46 -31.69
CA ARG A 32 -3.76 2.65 -30.65
C ARG A 32 -3.94 1.39 -29.82
N GLN A 33 -4.01 0.21 -30.44
CA GLN A 33 -4.13 -1.06 -29.72
C GLN A 33 -2.92 -1.33 -28.83
N VAL A 34 -1.71 -1.16 -29.36
CA VAL A 34 -0.47 -1.33 -28.58
C VAL A 34 -0.44 -0.40 -27.38
N GLU A 35 -0.76 0.88 -27.58
CA GLU A 35 -0.79 1.87 -26.49
C GLU A 35 -1.91 1.60 -25.48
N GLN A 36 -3.03 1.04 -25.91
CA GLN A 36 -4.09 0.59 -25.01
C GLN A 36 -3.61 -0.58 -24.13
N THR A 37 -2.97 -1.59 -24.72
CA THR A 37 -2.41 -2.72 -23.96
C THR A 37 -1.34 -2.26 -22.97
N LYS A 38 -0.45 -1.34 -23.37
CA LYS A 38 0.55 -0.76 -22.47
C LYS A 38 -0.09 -0.04 -21.27
N ARG A 39 -1.15 0.73 -21.50
CA ARG A 39 -1.89 1.41 -20.42
C ARG A 39 -2.53 0.41 -19.47
N GLU A 40 -3.15 -0.64 -19.99
CA GLU A 40 -3.74 -1.71 -19.18
C GLU A 40 -2.68 -2.43 -18.33
N GLU A 41 -1.52 -2.73 -18.91
CA GLU A 41 -0.40 -3.32 -18.18
C GLU A 41 0.09 -2.42 -17.04
N ILE A 42 0.19 -1.11 -17.28
CA ILE A 42 0.56 -0.13 -16.25
C ILE A 42 -0.48 -0.10 -15.14
N TRP A 43 -1.78 -0.11 -15.46
CA TRP A 43 -2.85 -0.11 -14.46
C TRP A 43 -2.86 -1.39 -13.64
N SER A 44 -2.74 -2.55 -14.28
CA SER A 44 -2.63 -3.83 -13.59
C SER A 44 -1.43 -3.87 -12.62
N LYS A 45 -0.25 -3.43 -13.07
CA LYS A 45 0.94 -3.32 -12.19
C LYS A 45 0.73 -2.34 -11.05
N ARG A 46 0.13 -1.18 -11.32
CA ARG A 46 -0.19 -0.19 -10.29
C ARG A 46 -1.09 -0.79 -9.22
N ASP A 47 -2.14 -1.48 -9.63
CA ASP A 47 -3.14 -2.02 -8.70
C ASP A 47 -2.54 -3.12 -7.81
N VAL A 48 -1.69 -3.99 -8.37
CA VAL A 48 -0.90 -4.96 -7.59
C VAL A 48 0.01 -4.28 -6.57
N LEU A 49 0.74 -3.23 -6.98
CA LEU A 49 1.64 -2.49 -6.10
C LEU A 49 0.88 -1.74 -5.00
N ILE A 50 -0.26 -1.13 -5.32
CA ILE A 50 -1.12 -0.46 -4.33
C ILE A 50 -1.63 -1.48 -3.31
N LEU A 51 -2.08 -2.65 -3.77
CA LEU A 51 -2.55 -3.70 -2.87
C LEU A 51 -1.43 -4.18 -1.94
N ALA A 52 -0.22 -4.39 -2.48
CA ALA A 52 0.95 -4.76 -1.68
C ALA A 52 1.28 -3.69 -0.62
N LEU A 53 1.31 -2.41 -1.00
CA LEU A 53 1.55 -1.30 -0.09
C LEU A 53 0.50 -1.21 1.03
N ASN A 54 -0.77 -1.40 0.68
CA ASN A 54 -1.84 -1.39 1.67
C ASN A 54 -1.70 -2.56 2.66
N ASN A 55 -1.36 -3.76 2.18
CA ASN A 55 -1.11 -4.89 3.05
C ASN A 55 0.08 -4.63 3.99
N GLU A 56 1.20 -4.10 3.48
CA GLU A 56 2.34 -3.73 4.31
C GLU A 56 1.98 -2.69 5.38
N LYS A 57 1.15 -1.70 5.02
CA LYS A 57 0.64 -0.70 5.95
C LYS A 57 -0.21 -1.32 7.06
N GLU A 58 -1.14 -2.20 6.74
CA GLU A 58 -1.99 -2.84 7.75
C GLU A 58 -1.17 -3.70 8.72
N VAL A 59 -0.16 -4.42 8.22
CA VAL A 59 0.78 -5.18 9.05
C VAL A 59 1.56 -4.28 10.00
N LEU A 60 2.06 -3.14 9.50
CA LEU A 60 2.75 -2.12 10.31
C LEU A 60 1.85 -1.57 11.43
N LEU A 61 0.61 -1.19 11.09
CA LEU A 61 -0.32 -0.62 12.05
C LEU A 61 -0.70 -1.63 13.14
N THR A 62 -0.96 -2.88 12.75
CA THR A 62 -1.27 -3.97 13.69
C THR A 62 -0.12 -4.21 14.68
N TYR A 63 1.12 -4.25 14.18
CA TYR A 63 2.31 -4.38 15.03
C TYR A 63 2.41 -3.26 16.06
N PHE A 64 2.28 -2.01 15.61
CA PHE A 64 2.35 -0.86 16.52
C PHE A 64 1.23 -0.91 17.55
N GLU A 65 0.00 -1.19 17.13
CA GLU A 65 -1.14 -1.26 18.04
C GLU A 65 -0.91 -2.28 19.15
N GLN A 66 -0.49 -3.50 18.80
CA GLN A 66 -0.21 -4.56 19.77
C GLN A 66 0.97 -4.19 20.68
N ARG A 67 2.10 -3.79 20.09
CA ARG A 67 3.32 -3.52 20.84
C ARG A 67 3.16 -2.35 21.81
N PHE A 68 2.45 -1.30 21.41
CA PHE A 68 2.16 -0.18 22.31
C PHE A 68 1.06 -0.51 23.33
N ALA A 69 0.10 -1.38 23.00
CA ALA A 69 -0.89 -1.86 23.97
C ALA A 69 -0.23 -2.68 25.09
N GLU A 70 0.64 -3.63 24.77
CA GLU A 70 1.40 -4.42 25.75
C GLU A 70 2.25 -3.54 26.67
N ARG A 71 2.96 -2.56 26.09
CA ARG A 71 3.77 -1.61 26.87
C ARG A 71 2.92 -0.77 27.80
N ARG A 72 1.75 -0.30 27.35
CA ARG A 72 0.82 0.44 28.19
C ARG A 72 0.35 -0.42 29.36
N ALA A 73 -0.14 -1.62 29.09
CA ALA A 73 -0.61 -2.54 30.12
C ALA A 73 0.50 -2.88 31.13
N SER A 74 1.72 -3.10 30.68
CA SER A 74 2.87 -3.38 31.54
C SER A 74 3.24 -2.18 32.42
N LEU A 75 3.25 -0.96 31.86
CA LEU A 75 3.50 0.27 32.62
C LEU A 75 2.40 0.50 33.66
N GLU A 76 1.13 0.31 33.31
CA GLU A 76 0.01 0.41 34.25
C GLU A 76 0.17 -0.55 35.44
N GLN A 77 0.59 -1.79 35.19
CA GLN A 77 0.88 -2.75 36.27
C GLN A 77 2.01 -2.27 37.18
N PHE A 78 3.11 -1.74 36.63
CA PHE A 78 4.19 -1.21 37.44
C PHE A 78 3.82 0.06 38.19
N TYR A 79 3.01 0.96 37.62
CA TYR A 79 2.47 2.11 38.35
C TYR A 79 1.57 1.68 39.50
N ASN A 80 0.72 0.67 39.30
CA ASN A 80 -0.10 0.10 40.37
C ASN A 80 0.76 -0.52 41.49
N LEU A 81 1.83 -1.23 41.14
CA LEU A 81 2.79 -1.77 42.10
C LEU A 81 3.51 -0.64 42.86
N LEU A 82 3.91 0.41 42.14
CA LEU A 82 4.55 1.59 42.72
C LEU A 82 3.63 2.24 43.78
N HIS A 83 2.37 2.51 43.45
CA HIS A 83 1.40 3.05 44.40
C HIS A 83 1.25 2.17 45.64
N LYS A 84 1.03 0.85 45.47
CA LYS A 84 0.93 -0.09 46.59
C LYS A 84 2.18 -0.14 47.46
N SER A 85 3.36 -0.04 46.85
CA SER A 85 4.64 -0.08 47.57
C SER A 85 4.88 1.17 48.41
N VAL A 86 4.41 2.35 47.93
CA VAL A 86 4.45 3.59 48.70
C VAL A 86 3.50 3.50 49.89
N ASP A 87 2.27 3.05 49.68
CA ASP A 87 1.26 2.94 50.75
C ASP A 87 1.67 1.94 51.83
N SER A 88 2.34 0.85 51.45
CA SER A 88 2.78 -0.21 52.37
C SER A 88 4.18 -0.01 52.95
N GLY A 89 4.93 1.00 52.49
CA GLY A 89 6.34 1.20 52.87
C GLY A 89 7.27 0.07 52.41
N ASN A 90 6.89 -0.71 51.41
CA ASN A 90 7.67 -1.85 50.93
C ASN A 90 8.72 -1.41 49.91
N GLU A 91 9.92 -1.09 50.39
CA GLU A 91 11.04 -0.62 49.56
C GLU A 91 11.46 -1.60 48.45
N ILE A 92 11.33 -2.91 48.68
CA ILE A 92 11.66 -3.94 47.67
C ILE A 92 10.69 -3.85 46.49
N GLN A 93 9.39 -3.74 46.75
CA GLN A 93 8.39 -3.57 45.71
C GLN A 93 8.55 -2.23 44.99
N LEU A 94 8.88 -1.17 45.72
CA LEU A 94 9.14 0.16 45.14
C LEU A 94 10.29 0.12 44.14
N LYS A 95 11.42 -0.47 44.54
CA LYS A 95 12.59 -0.63 43.67
C LYS A 95 12.27 -1.50 42.46
N THR A 96 11.48 -2.56 42.66
CA THR A 96 11.05 -3.46 41.57
C THR A 96 10.20 -2.71 40.54
N ALA A 97 9.22 -1.93 40.99
CA ALA A 97 8.37 -1.13 40.11
C ALA A 97 9.18 -0.10 39.30
N LEU A 98 10.07 0.66 39.96
CA LEU A 98 10.93 1.64 39.29
C LEU A 98 11.87 1.00 38.26
N THR A 99 12.44 -0.16 38.59
CA THR A 99 13.31 -0.91 37.67
C THR A 99 12.53 -1.39 36.46
N GLY A 100 11.31 -1.91 36.65
CA GLY A 100 10.43 -2.34 35.56
C GLY A 100 10.05 -1.18 34.62
N ILE A 101 9.66 -0.03 35.18
CA ILE A 101 9.37 1.19 34.42
C ILE A 101 10.59 1.63 33.59
N LEU A 102 11.77 1.68 34.22
CA LEU A 102 13.00 2.07 33.53
C LEU A 102 13.33 1.10 32.38
N GLY A 103 13.18 -0.21 32.60
CA GLY A 103 13.39 -1.22 31.57
C GLY A 103 12.49 -1.00 30.35
N ILE A 104 11.19 -0.75 30.56
CA ILE A 104 10.26 -0.45 29.47
C ILE A 104 10.63 0.88 28.78
N ILE A 105 11.08 1.91 29.50
CA ILE A 105 11.43 3.19 28.87
C ILE A 105 12.70 3.08 28.03
N GLN A 106 13.67 2.27 28.47
CA GLN A 106 14.96 2.11 27.79
C GLN A 106 14.89 1.17 26.58
N GLU A 107 13.97 0.22 26.58
CA GLU A 107 13.79 -0.72 25.48
C GLU A 107 13.29 0.00 24.21
N ASN A 108 13.86 -0.29 23.04
CA ASN A 108 13.30 0.18 21.78
C ASN A 108 12.07 -0.67 21.41
N PRO A 109 10.85 -0.09 21.29
CA PRO A 109 9.65 -0.85 20.95
C PRO A 109 9.72 -1.49 19.56
N LEU A 110 10.66 -1.07 18.71
CA LEU A 110 10.83 -1.55 17.33
C LEU A 110 11.98 -2.54 17.16
N SER A 111 12.62 -2.99 18.25
CA SER A 111 13.77 -3.91 18.17
C SER A 111 13.47 -5.17 17.35
N ASP A 112 12.25 -5.70 17.49
CA ASP A 112 11.86 -6.99 16.94
C ASP A 112 11.06 -6.82 15.63
N PHE A 113 10.90 -5.59 15.16
CA PHE A 113 10.06 -5.27 14.00
C PHE A 113 10.54 -5.98 12.71
N ALA A 114 11.86 -6.09 12.53
CA ALA A 114 12.43 -6.77 11.37
C ALA A 114 12.08 -8.27 11.35
N GLU A 115 12.12 -8.92 12.51
CA GLU A 115 11.75 -10.32 12.66
C GLU A 115 10.24 -10.51 12.51
N PHE A 116 9.44 -9.63 13.11
CA PHE A 116 7.99 -9.60 12.93
C PHE A 116 7.59 -9.52 11.44
N ARG A 117 8.18 -8.59 10.68
CA ARG A 117 7.93 -8.49 9.24
C ARG A 117 8.29 -9.77 8.49
N LYS A 118 9.43 -10.40 8.84
CA LYS A 118 9.86 -11.65 8.23
C LYS A 118 8.87 -12.78 8.49
N ASN A 119 8.34 -12.85 9.71
CA ASN A 119 7.34 -13.84 10.10
C ASN A 119 6.00 -13.59 9.40
N MET A 120 5.53 -12.34 9.31
CA MET A 120 4.29 -12.00 8.59
C MET A 120 4.40 -12.21 7.07
N ALA A 121 5.60 -12.18 6.49
CA ALA A 121 5.80 -12.56 5.09
C ALA A 121 5.64 -14.07 4.84
N ASN A 122 5.60 -14.89 5.89
CA ASN A 122 5.33 -16.32 5.78
C ASN A 122 3.81 -16.58 5.74
N PRO A 123 3.28 -17.21 4.67
CA PRO A 123 1.83 -17.47 4.52
C PRO A 123 1.21 -18.32 5.64
N ASN A 124 2.03 -19.08 6.38
CA ASN A 124 1.59 -19.97 7.45
C ASN A 124 1.77 -19.38 8.85
N TYR A 125 2.32 -18.16 8.97
CA TYR A 125 2.50 -17.54 10.27
C TYR A 125 1.15 -17.07 10.81
N LYS A 126 0.82 -17.52 12.01
CA LYS A 126 -0.32 -17.03 12.78
C LYS A 126 0.23 -16.21 13.93
N LEU A 127 -0.32 -15.01 14.08
CA LEU A 127 -0.19 -14.23 15.31
C LEU A 127 -0.87 -15.02 16.43
N GLU A 128 -0.08 -15.64 17.31
CA GLU A 128 -0.60 -16.22 18.54
C GLU A 128 -0.83 -15.09 19.55
N LEU A 129 -2.05 -15.03 20.08
CA LEU A 129 -2.57 -14.02 21.00
C LEU A 129 -2.53 -14.54 22.43
#